data_AF-A0A8T5U2Q3-F1
#
_entry.id   AF-A0A8T5U2Q3-F1
#
_cell.length_a   1.000
_cell.length_b   1.000
_cell.length_c   1.000
_cell.angle_alpha   90.00
_cell.angle_beta   90.00
_cell.angle_gamma   90.00
#
_symmetry.space_group_name_H-M   'P 1'
#
loop_
_entity.id
_entity.type
_entity.pdbx_description
1 polymer ?
#
loop_
_entity_poly.entity_id
_entity_poly.type
_entity_poly.pdbx_seq_one_letter_code
_entity_poly.pdbx_strand_id
1 'polypeptide(L)' 'MYNNKEMHTAVCAECKQECQVPFKPDGTRPVYCRECYAKKRPPRRF' A
#
# COMPACT_ATOMS: atom_id res chain seq x y z
N MET A 1 14.41 20.61 3.43
CA MET A 1 14.40 19.79 2.19
C MET A 1 13.04 19.12 2.09
N TYR A 2 12.24 19.42 1.06
CA TYR A 2 10.91 18.84 0.88
C TYR A 2 11.05 17.44 0.26
N ASN A 3 10.80 16.40 1.06
CA ASN A 3 10.61 15.05 0.54
C ASN A 3 9.29 15.03 -0.27
N ASN A 4 9.38 15.34 -1.57
CA ASN A 4 8.32 15.07 -2.54
C ASN A 4 8.09 13.55 -2.60
N LYS A 5 7.21 13.06 -1.73
CA LYS A 5 6.70 11.69 -1.80
C LYS A 5 5.72 11.68 -2.96
N GLU A 6 6.19 11.34 -4.15
CA GLU A 6 5.32 11.09 -5.29
C GLU A 6 4.35 9.96 -4.91
N MET A 7 3.07 10.32 -4.84
CA MET A 7 2.00 9.38 -4.55
C MET A 7 1.60 8.75 -5.87
N HIS A 8 1.85 7.45 -6.03
CA HIS A 8 1.45 6.69 -7.20
C HIS A 8 0.07 6.06 -6.97
N THR A 9 -0.79 6.11 -7.97
CA THR A 9 -2.03 5.36 -7.98
C THR A 9 -1.74 3.88 -8.22
N ALA A 10 -2.30 3.02 -7.37
CA ALA A 10 -2.13 1.58 -7.45
C ALA A 10 -3.44 0.88 -7.06
N VAL A 11 -3.65 -0.31 -7.62
CA VAL A 11 -4.81 -1.14 -7.32
C VAL A 11 -4.46 -2.14 -6.23
N CYS A 12 -5.28 -2.21 -5.18
CA CYS A 12 -5.10 -3.17 -4.11
C CYS A 12 -5.26 -4.61 -4.62
N ALA A 13 -4.28 -5.48 -4.41
CA ALA A 13 -4.31 -6.86 -4.85
C ALA A 13 -5.36 -7.73 -4.12
N GLU A 14 -5.90 -7.25 -3.00
CA GLU A 14 -6.86 -8.00 -2.17
C GLU A 14 -8.30 -7.52 -2.38
N CYS A 15 -8.57 -6.22 -2.23
CA CYS A 15 -9.91 -5.65 -2.42
C CYS A 15 -10.16 -5.06 -3.82
N LYS A 16 -9.14 -4.99 -4.69
CA LYS A 16 -9.20 -4.41 -6.05
C LYS A 16 -9.63 -2.94 -6.11
N GLN A 17 -9.54 -2.22 -5.00
CA GLN A 17 -9.81 -0.78 -4.95
C GLN A 17 -8.57 0.03 -5.31
N GLU A 18 -8.78 1.21 -5.86
CA GLU A 18 -7.74 2.18 -6.16
C GLU A 18 -7.26 2.86 -4.87
N CYS A 19 -5.94 2.95 -4.70
CA CYS A 19 -5.31 3.59 -3.55
C CYS A 19 -4.06 4.36 -3.97
N GLN A 20 -3.66 5.34 -3.16
CA GLN A 20 -2.45 6.11 -3.39
C GLN A 20 -1.35 5.61 -2.47
N VAL A 21 -0.22 5.22 -3.07
CA VAL A 21 0.94 4.66 -2.36
C VAL A 21 2.19 5.48 -2.64
N PRO A 22 3.08 5.69 -1.64
CA PRO A 22 4.29 6.49 -1.81
C PRO A 22 5.43 5.71 -2.51
N PHE A 23 5.12 4.58 -3.13
CA PHE A 23 6.07 3.71 -3.82
C PHE A 23 5.52 3.34 -5.19
N LYS A 24 6.40 3.20 -6.18
CA LYS A 24 6.00 2.82 -7.53
C LYS A 24 5.52 1.36 -7.54
N PRO A 25 4.31 1.05 -8.02
CA PRO A 25 3.87 -0.33 -8.16
C PRO A 25 4.62 -1.00 -9.33
N ASP A 26 5.56 -1.90 -9.03
CA ASP A 26 6.36 -2.62 -10.04
C ASP A 26 5.63 -3.85 -10.63
N GLY A 27 4.40 -4.14 -10.21
CA GLY A 27 3.63 -5.33 -10.64
C GLY A 27 4.16 -6.68 -10.13
N THR A 28 5.42 -6.73 -9.67
CA THR A 28 6.05 -7.89 -9.04
C THR A 28 5.62 -8.08 -7.59
N ARG A 29 5.36 -6.98 -6.87
CA ARG A 29 4.90 -6.98 -5.47
C ARG A 29 3.42 -6.58 -5.40
N PRO A 30 2.59 -7.34 -4.66
CA PRO A 30 1.19 -6.97 -4.47
C PRO A 30 1.08 -5.69 -3.65
N VAL A 31 0.36 -4.71 -4.18
CA VAL A 31 0.04 -3.48 -3.45
C VAL A 31 -1.17 -3.71 -2.57
N TYR A 32 -1.12 -3.23 -1.34
CA TYR A 32 -2.25 -3.30 -0.42
C TYR A 32 -2.68 -1.91 0.00
N CYS A 33 -4.00 -1.68 0.04
CA CYS A 33 -4.55 -0.48 0.65
C CYS A 33 -4.28 -0.51 2.17
N ARG A 34 -4.46 0.66 2.81
CA ARG A 34 -4.23 0.82 4.26
C ARG A 34 -5.02 -0.19 5.08
N GLU A 35 -6.23 -0.54 4.66
CA GLU A 35 -7.11 -1.48 5.35
C GLU A 35 -6.63 -2.93 5.24
N CYS A 36 -6.36 -3.41 4.02
CA CYS A 36 -5.81 -4.75 3.78
C CYS A 36 -4.44 -4.92 4.45
N TYR A 37 -3.60 -3.89 4.39
CA TYR A 37 -2.31 -3.90 5.09
C TYR A 37 -2.48 -3.96 6.62
N ALA A 38 -3.46 -3.23 7.17
CA ALA A 38 -3.77 -3.28 8.60
C ALA A 38 -4.29 -4.66 9.03
N LYS A 39 -5.15 -5.31 8.23
CA LYS A 39 -5.64 -6.67 8.48
C LYS A 39 -4.55 -7.72 8.44
N LYS A 40 -3.58 -7.58 7.52
CA LYS A 40 -2.42 -8.50 7.41
C LYS A 40 -1.36 -8.29 8.47
N ARG A 41 -1.35 -7.14 9.14
CA ARG A 41 -0.34 -6.85 10.15
C ARG A 41 -0.58 -7.81 11.33
N PRO A 42 0.37 -8.69 11.66
CA PRO A 42 0.19 -9.59 12.79
C PRO A 42 -0.06 -8.74 14.04
N PRO A 43 -0.96 -9.17 14.94
CA PRO A 43 -1.18 -8.45 16.19
C PRO A 43 0.18 -8.31 16.84
N ARG A 44 0.56 -7.07 17.18
CA ARG A 44 1.78 -6.86 17.96
C ARG A 44 1.57 -7.64 19.25
N ARG A 45 2.32 -8.73 19.42
CA ARG A 45 2.28 -9.50 20.66
C ARG A 45 2.67 -8.54 21.77
N PHE A 46 1.76 -8.39 22.74
CA PHE A 46 2.01 -7.72 24.01
C PHE A 46 3.00 -8.54 24.83
#